data_AF-A0A3R7VU78-F1
#
_entry.id   AF-A0A3R7VU78-F1
#
_cell.length_a   1.000
_cell.length_b   1.000
_cell.length_c   1.000
_cell.angle_alpha   90.00
_cell.angle_beta   90.00
_cell.angle_gamma   90.00
#
_symmetry.space_group_name_H-M   'P 1'
#
loop_
_entity.id
_entity.type
_entity.pdbx_description
1 polymer ?
#
loop_
_entity_poly.entity_id
_entity_poly.type
_entity_poly.pdbx_seq_one_letter_code
_entity_poly.pdbx_strand_id
1 'polypeptide(L)'
;MVHEVLDKVAQAPTRKEKIELLQRYNTLGLRDILKGSFDDSISFILPPGRPPFEEDDAPAGYTISSLQNQTKKLRYMCKGGPGETLPAVRRERMFIEILESIHPGEAELVILMKDKKLTGKYKGLTKKLVSEAFPKLIVS
;
A
#
# COMPACT_ATOMS: atom_id res chain seq x y z
N MET A 1 -6.66 -8.46 6.40
CA MET A 1 -5.71 -7.94 5.38
C MET A 1 -5.90 -6.43 5.22
N VAL A 2 -4.95 -5.70 4.66
CA VAL A 2 -5.04 -4.22 4.56
C VAL A 2 -6.21 -3.79 3.67
N HIS A 3 -6.47 -4.50 2.56
CA HIS A 3 -7.58 -4.18 1.66
C HIS A 3 -8.95 -4.27 2.37
N GLU A 4 -9.19 -5.33 3.15
CA GLU A 4 -10.43 -5.49 3.93
C GLU A 4 -10.61 -4.38 4.97
N VAL A 5 -9.51 -3.90 5.57
CA VAL A 5 -9.56 -2.79 6.52
C VAL A 5 -10.01 -1.52 5.79
N LEU A 6 -9.47 -1.25 4.60
CA LEU A 6 -9.85 -0.09 3.80
C LEU A 6 -11.30 -0.21 3.28
N ASP A 7 -11.78 -1.41 2.98
CA ASP A 7 -13.20 -1.67 2.66
C ASP A 7 -14.10 -1.34 3.86
N LYS A 8 -13.76 -1.79 5.06
CA LYS A 8 -14.48 -1.43 6.30
C LYS A 8 -14.48 0.07 6.54
N VAL A 9 -13.34 0.73 6.34
CA VAL A 9 -13.23 2.19 6.43
C VAL A 9 -14.14 2.85 5.38
N ALA A 10 -14.21 2.35 4.15
CA ALA A 10 -15.09 2.90 3.13
C ALA A 10 -16.58 2.80 3.51
N GLN A 11 -16.98 1.68 4.12
CA GLN A 11 -18.34 1.41 4.57
C GLN A 11 -18.76 2.22 5.80
N ALA A 12 -17.82 2.61 6.66
CA ALA A 12 -18.14 3.40 7.85
C ALA A 12 -18.81 4.74 7.49
N PRO A 13 -19.97 5.07 8.10
CA PRO A 13 -20.76 6.25 7.76
C PRO A 13 -20.10 7.57 8.15
N THR A 14 -19.47 7.62 9.34
CA THR A 14 -18.96 8.87 9.88
C THR A 14 -17.45 8.99 9.75
N ARG A 15 -16.97 10.23 9.65
CA ARG A 15 -15.53 10.54 9.65
C ARG A 15 -14.83 10.01 10.90
N LYS A 16 -15.49 10.10 12.06
CA LYS A 16 -14.98 9.62 13.35
C LYS A 16 -14.77 8.11 13.34
N GLU A 17 -15.76 7.34 12.92
CA GLU A 17 -15.65 5.88 12.83
C GLU A 17 -14.57 5.43 11.83
N LYS A 18 -14.41 6.14 10.72
CA LYS A 18 -13.32 5.89 9.76
C LYS A 18 -11.95 6.03 10.43
N ILE A 19 -11.76 7.10 11.22
CA ILE A 19 -10.52 7.33 11.98
C ILE A 19 -10.30 6.22 13.01
N GLU A 20 -11.34 5.86 13.78
CA GLU A 20 -11.26 4.80 14.79
C GLU A 20 -10.91 3.44 14.16
N LEU A 21 -11.47 3.10 12.99
CA LEU A 21 -11.12 1.89 12.27
C LEU A 21 -9.66 1.88 11.80
N LEU A 22 -9.17 2.98 11.23
CA LEU A 22 -7.76 3.11 10.84
C LEU A 22 -6.84 2.91 12.04
N GLN A 23 -7.15 3.55 13.17
CA GLN A 23 -6.36 3.45 14.41
C GLN A 23 -6.43 2.05 15.02
N ARG A 24 -7.61 1.43 15.03
CA ARG A 24 -7.84 0.07 15.56
C ARG A 24 -7.04 -0.98 14.79
N TYR A 25 -6.93 -0.85 13.48
CA TYR A 25 -6.20 -1.76 12.60
C TYR A 25 -4.80 -1.24 12.23
N ASN A 26 -4.21 -0.38 13.07
CA ASN A 26 -2.91 0.22 12.84
C ASN A 26 -1.80 -0.83 12.77
N THR A 27 -1.27 -1.02 11.56
CA THR A 27 -0.16 -1.94 11.27
C THR A 27 0.89 -1.20 10.45
N LEU A 28 2.10 -1.77 10.35
CA LEU A 28 3.13 -1.19 9.50
C LEU A 28 2.70 -1.14 8.03
N GLY A 29 2.17 -2.25 7.50
CA GLY A 29 1.70 -2.31 6.11
C GLY A 29 0.56 -1.32 5.81
N LEU A 30 -0.38 -1.13 6.73
CA LEU A 30 -1.42 -0.11 6.56
C LEU A 30 -0.80 1.29 6.50
N ARG A 31 0.10 1.62 7.42
CA ARG A 31 0.78 2.93 7.44
C ARG A 31 1.62 3.15 6.20
N ASP A 32 2.34 2.15 5.71
CA ASP A 32 3.16 2.24 4.52
C ASP A 32 2.31 2.42 3.25
N ILE A 33 1.19 1.72 3.11
CA ILE A 33 0.23 1.93 2.00
C ILE A 33 -0.31 3.36 2.03
N LEU A 34 -0.79 3.83 3.19
CA LEU A 34 -1.37 5.15 3.31
C LEU A 34 -0.33 6.25 3.07
N LYS A 35 0.85 6.13 3.67
CA LYS A 35 1.95 7.08 3.50
C LYS A 35 2.43 7.08 2.06
N GLY A 36 2.73 5.92 1.49
CA GLY A 36 3.16 5.76 0.11
C GLY A 36 2.13 6.33 -0.88
N SER A 37 0.84 6.27 -0.57
CA SER A 37 -0.22 6.78 -1.44
C SER A 37 -0.44 8.29 -1.35
N PHE A 38 -0.30 8.90 -0.15
CA PHE A 38 -0.74 10.28 0.10
C PHE A 38 0.38 11.27 0.45
N ASP A 39 1.59 10.80 0.73
CA ASP A 39 2.74 11.66 1.01
C ASP A 39 3.46 12.02 -0.29
N ASP A 40 3.40 13.30 -0.66
CA ASP A 40 3.93 13.79 -1.94
C ASP A 40 5.47 13.78 -2.00
N SER A 41 6.14 13.70 -0.86
CA SER A 41 7.60 13.57 -0.77
C SER A 41 8.10 12.19 -1.21
N ILE A 42 7.22 11.18 -1.23
CA ILE A 42 7.54 9.83 -1.69
C ILE A 42 7.24 9.71 -3.17
N SER A 43 8.30 9.47 -3.95
CA SER A 43 8.22 9.13 -5.37
C SER A 43 8.72 7.69 -5.58
N PHE A 44 8.10 6.95 -6.50
CA PHE A 44 8.51 5.58 -6.83
C PHE A 44 9.37 5.53 -8.10
N ILE A 45 10.34 4.63 -8.13
CA ILE A 45 11.30 4.40 -9.22
C ILE A 45 10.96 3.12 -10.02
N LEU A 46 9.67 2.93 -10.27
CA LEU A 46 9.09 1.85 -11.06
C LEU A 46 8.28 2.41 -12.23
N PRO A 47 8.13 1.67 -13.35
CA PRO A 47 7.20 2.05 -14.41
C PRO A 47 5.76 2.22 -13.88
N PRO A 48 4.99 3.17 -14.42
CA PRO A 48 3.58 3.33 -14.06
C PRO A 48 2.74 2.15 -14.56
N GLY A 49 1.58 1.91 -13.93
CA GLY A 49 0.63 0.88 -14.36
C GLY A 49 0.87 -0.49 -13.72
N ARG A 50 0.01 -1.44 -14.11
CA ARG A 50 0.04 -2.81 -13.59
C ARG A 50 1.06 -3.64 -14.39
N PRO A 51 2.11 -4.20 -13.75
CA PRO A 51 3.01 -5.13 -14.42
C PRO A 51 2.31 -6.48 -14.66
N PRO A 52 2.80 -7.31 -15.60
CA PRO A 52 2.40 -8.70 -15.66
C PRO A 52 2.94 -9.44 -14.44
N PHE A 53 2.07 -10.10 -13.68
CA PHE A 53 2.42 -10.97 -12.56
C PHE A 53 1.36 -12.07 -12.42
N GLU A 54 1.74 -13.20 -11.85
CA GLU A 54 0.81 -14.28 -11.52
C GLU A 54 0.14 -13.99 -10.17
N GLU A 55 -1.18 -13.85 -10.16
CA GLU A 55 -1.91 -13.66 -8.90
C GLU A 55 -1.83 -14.93 -8.05
N ASP A 56 -1.60 -14.78 -6.74
CA ASP A 56 -1.68 -15.88 -5.78
C ASP A 56 -3.11 -16.45 -5.80
N ASP A 57 -3.23 -17.75 -6.05
CA ASP A 57 -4.50 -18.49 -6.17
C ASP A 57 -4.88 -19.24 -4.89
N ALA A 58 -4.10 -19.07 -3.80
CA ALA A 58 -4.38 -19.71 -2.54
C ALA A 58 -5.62 -19.09 -1.86
N PRO A 59 -6.40 -19.88 -1.11
CA PRO A 59 -7.50 -19.34 -0.32
C PRO A 59 -7.03 -18.25 0.65
N ALA A 60 -7.89 -17.27 0.93
CA ALA A 60 -7.56 -16.19 1.86
C ALA A 60 -7.06 -16.74 3.21
N GLY A 61 -5.87 -16.32 3.63
CA GLY A 61 -5.18 -16.82 4.82
C GLY A 61 -4.11 -17.90 4.54
N TYR A 62 -4.01 -18.39 3.30
CA TYR A 62 -3.01 -19.36 2.84
C TYR A 62 -2.03 -18.78 1.80
N THR A 63 -2.04 -17.46 1.61
CA THR A 63 -1.11 -16.77 0.71
C THR A 63 0.34 -17.01 1.12
N ILE A 64 1.26 -17.06 0.15
CA ILE A 64 2.69 -17.35 0.37
C ILE A 64 3.29 -16.40 1.43
N SER A 65 2.84 -15.16 1.44
CA SER A 65 3.23 -14.13 2.39
C SER A 65 2.06 -13.19 2.70
N SER A 66 2.34 -12.19 3.54
CA SER A 66 1.41 -11.08 3.80
C SER A 66 2.06 -9.76 3.45
N LEU A 67 1.27 -8.75 3.10
CA LEU A 67 1.77 -7.40 2.89
C LEU A 67 2.56 -6.89 4.12
N GLN A 68 2.19 -7.30 5.33
CA GLN A 68 2.91 -6.93 6.55
C GLN A 68 4.37 -7.39 6.55
N ASN A 69 4.64 -8.56 5.97
CA ASN A 69 6.00 -9.09 5.86
C ASN A 69 6.77 -8.43 4.70
N GLN A 70 6.09 -8.15 3.60
CA GLN A 70 6.72 -7.58 2.39
C GLN A 70 6.91 -6.06 2.44
N THR A 71 6.17 -5.33 3.30
CA THR A 71 6.14 -3.85 3.31
C THR A 71 7.51 -3.20 3.45
N LYS A 72 8.43 -3.83 4.20
CA LYS A 72 9.82 -3.34 4.36
C LYS A 72 10.61 -3.32 3.05
N LYS A 73 10.26 -4.16 2.07
CA LYS A 73 10.89 -4.19 0.75
C LYS A 73 10.40 -3.05 -0.16
N LEU A 74 9.25 -2.44 0.13
CA LEU A 74 8.71 -1.34 -0.69
C LEU A 74 9.67 -0.14 -0.76
N ARG A 75 10.53 0.05 0.25
CA ARG A 75 11.57 1.09 0.23
C ARG A 75 12.57 0.96 -0.93
N TYR A 76 12.77 -0.24 -1.48
CA TYR A 76 13.61 -0.43 -2.67
C TYR A 76 12.95 0.13 -3.95
N MET A 77 11.67 0.46 -3.88
CA MET A 77 10.91 1.03 -4.98
C MET A 77 10.79 2.55 -4.87
N CYS A 78 11.32 3.17 -3.80
CA CYS A 78 11.26 4.60 -3.57
C CYS A 78 12.53 5.31 -4.04
N LYS A 79 12.36 6.51 -4.60
CA LYS A 79 13.44 7.47 -4.84
C LYS A 79 14.11 7.83 -3.50
N GLY A 80 15.44 7.95 -3.49
CA GLY A 80 16.28 8.08 -2.30
C GLY A 80 16.39 6.80 -1.46
N GLY A 81 15.76 5.70 -1.89
CA GLY A 81 15.82 4.41 -1.22
C GLY A 81 17.01 3.54 -1.66
N PRO A 82 17.28 2.42 -0.96
CA PRO A 82 18.39 1.53 -1.29
C PRO A 82 18.27 0.87 -2.67
N GLY A 83 17.11 0.96 -3.33
CA GLY A 83 16.94 0.44 -4.68
C GLY A 83 17.54 1.33 -5.77
N GLU A 84 17.88 2.59 -5.51
CA GLU A 84 18.48 3.47 -6.52
C GLU A 84 19.82 2.93 -7.06
N THR A 85 20.57 2.21 -6.22
CA THR A 85 21.84 1.58 -6.62
C THR A 85 21.67 0.24 -7.33
N LEU A 86 20.43 -0.29 -7.42
CA LEU A 86 20.15 -1.54 -8.10
C LEU A 86 19.87 -1.32 -9.60
N PRO A 87 20.13 -2.31 -10.46
CA PRO A 87 19.60 -2.31 -11.82
C PRO A 87 18.06 -2.28 -11.84
N ALA A 88 17.46 -1.59 -12.80
CA ALA A 88 16.00 -1.47 -12.93
C ALA A 88 15.30 -2.85 -12.97
N VAL A 89 15.82 -3.77 -13.79
CA VAL A 89 15.33 -5.15 -13.91
C VAL A 89 15.27 -5.87 -12.56
N ARG A 90 16.25 -5.64 -11.68
CA ARG A 90 16.28 -6.27 -10.36
C ARG A 90 15.22 -5.69 -9.42
N ARG A 91 14.96 -4.39 -9.49
CA ARG A 91 13.87 -3.76 -8.74
C ARG A 91 12.50 -4.21 -9.22
N GLU A 92 12.30 -4.22 -10.53
CA GLU A 92 11.04 -4.65 -11.14
C GLU A 92 10.76 -6.13 -10.84
N ARG A 93 11.76 -7.00 -10.91
CA ARG A 93 11.63 -8.40 -10.48
C ARG A 93 11.24 -8.52 -9.00
N MET A 94 11.91 -7.78 -8.11
CA MET A 94 11.56 -7.77 -6.69
C MET A 94 10.14 -7.26 -6.44
N PHE A 95 9.68 -6.29 -7.23
CA PHE A 95 8.31 -5.80 -7.16
C PHE A 95 7.31 -6.88 -7.58
N ILE A 96 7.55 -7.55 -8.70
CA ILE A 96 6.73 -8.67 -9.18
C ILE A 96 6.66 -9.79 -8.11
N GLU A 97 7.79 -10.22 -7.55
CA GLU A 97 7.83 -11.23 -6.47
C GLU A 97 7.01 -10.83 -5.24
N ILE A 98 6.94 -9.54 -4.91
CA ILE A 98 6.07 -9.05 -3.83
C ILE A 98 4.60 -9.23 -4.21
N LEU A 99 4.20 -8.87 -5.44
CA LEU A 99 2.82 -8.99 -5.89
C LEU A 99 2.35 -10.44 -5.97
N GLU A 100 3.20 -11.34 -6.44
CA GLU A 100 2.92 -12.78 -6.58
C GLU A 100 2.86 -13.51 -5.22
N SER A 101 3.42 -12.91 -4.15
CA SER A 101 3.48 -13.54 -2.82
C SER A 101 2.42 -13.05 -1.84
N ILE A 102 1.54 -12.13 -2.23
CA ILE A 102 0.51 -11.56 -1.35
C ILE A 102 -0.87 -11.71 -1.95
N HIS A 103 -1.90 -11.56 -1.12
CA HIS A 103 -3.29 -11.64 -1.57
C HIS A 103 -3.56 -10.66 -2.73
N PRO A 104 -4.31 -11.04 -3.78
CA PRO A 104 -4.54 -10.18 -4.96
C PRO A 104 -5.08 -8.78 -4.62
N GLY A 105 -5.98 -8.69 -3.64
CA GLY A 105 -6.46 -7.39 -3.14
C GLY A 105 -5.37 -6.51 -2.49
N GLU A 106 -4.34 -7.08 -1.88
CA GLU A 106 -3.17 -6.34 -1.38
C GLU A 106 -2.18 -6.00 -2.51
N ALA A 107 -2.03 -6.87 -3.52
CA ALA A 107 -1.23 -6.57 -4.71
C ALA A 107 -1.79 -5.34 -5.47
N GLU A 108 -3.11 -5.29 -5.66
CA GLU A 108 -3.80 -4.13 -6.24
C GLU A 108 -3.56 -2.85 -5.42
N LEU A 109 -3.60 -2.94 -4.08
CA LEU A 109 -3.27 -1.80 -3.22
C LEU A 109 -1.85 -1.28 -3.42
N VAL A 110 -0.88 -2.18 -3.52
CA VAL A 110 0.53 -1.82 -3.72
C VAL A 110 0.72 -1.13 -5.08
N ILE A 111 0.01 -1.59 -6.13
CA ILE A 111 0.01 -0.96 -7.46
C ILE A 111 -0.62 0.45 -7.39
N LEU A 112 -1.80 0.58 -6.78
CA LEU A 112 -2.47 1.87 -6.61
C LEU A 112 -1.63 2.85 -5.77
N MET A 113 -0.94 2.36 -4.76
CA MET A 113 -0.02 3.15 -3.93
C MET A 113 1.13 3.69 -4.78
N LYS A 114 1.84 2.84 -5.54
CA LYS A 114 2.99 3.30 -6.34
C LYS A 114 2.60 4.33 -7.40
N ASP A 115 1.40 4.16 -7.97
CA ASP A 115 0.87 5.03 -9.01
C ASP A 115 0.18 6.28 -8.44
N LYS A 116 0.12 6.44 -7.11
CA LYS A 116 -0.60 7.53 -6.43
C LYS A 116 -2.09 7.60 -6.81
N LYS A 117 -2.71 6.45 -7.09
CA LYS A 117 -4.09 6.29 -7.56
C LYS A 117 -5.05 5.73 -6.50
N LEU A 118 -4.66 5.73 -5.22
CA LEU A 118 -5.53 5.27 -4.14
C LEU A 118 -6.73 6.21 -3.89
N THR A 119 -6.56 7.51 -4.19
CA THR A 119 -7.62 8.52 -4.04
C THR A 119 -8.86 8.13 -4.85
N GLY A 120 -10.02 8.10 -4.21
CA GLY A 120 -11.28 7.73 -4.85
C GLY A 120 -11.57 6.22 -4.90
N LYS A 121 -10.59 5.35 -4.67
CA LYS A 121 -10.81 3.89 -4.59
C LYS A 121 -11.69 3.51 -3.38
N TYR A 122 -11.45 4.12 -2.23
CA TYR A 122 -12.17 3.87 -0.99
C TYR A 122 -12.93 5.13 -0.56
N LYS A 123 -14.26 5.03 -0.42
CA LYS A 123 -15.13 6.17 -0.10
C LYS A 123 -14.70 6.87 1.18
N GLY A 124 -14.33 8.15 1.06
CA GLY A 124 -13.95 8.99 2.19
C GLY A 124 -12.51 8.78 2.70
N LEU A 125 -11.74 7.86 2.11
CA LEU A 125 -10.32 7.73 2.38
C LEU A 125 -9.57 8.87 1.66
N THR A 126 -9.15 9.87 2.42
CA THR A 126 -8.48 11.08 1.91
C THR A 126 -7.21 11.36 2.68
N LYS A 127 -6.28 12.10 2.08
CA LYS A 127 -5.08 12.62 2.77
C LYS A 127 -5.43 13.28 4.11
N LYS A 128 -6.46 14.13 4.14
CA LYS A 128 -6.95 14.79 5.37
C LYS A 128 -7.42 13.79 6.43
N LEU A 129 -8.20 12.77 6.04
CA LEU A 129 -8.63 11.71 6.97
C LEU A 129 -7.43 10.96 7.55
N VAL A 130 -6.46 10.61 6.71
CA VAL A 130 -5.24 9.89 7.13
C VAL A 130 -4.39 10.73 8.07
N SER A 131 -4.18 12.02 7.77
CA SER A 131 -3.42 12.93 8.64
C SER A 131 -4.06 13.13 10.01
N GLU A 132 -5.40 13.10 10.08
CA GLU A 132 -6.12 13.14 11.36
C GLU A 132 -6.02 11.80 12.12
N ALA A 133 -6.13 10.67 11.41
CA ALA A 133 -6.01 9.34 12.02
C ALA A 133 -4.60 9.04 12.53
N PHE A 134 -3.57 9.48 11.79
CA PHE A 134 -2.16 9.26 12.08
C PHE A 134 -1.37 10.57 11.96
N PRO A 135 -1.38 11.41 13.01
CA PRO A 135 -0.59 12.64 13.02
C PRO A 135 0.88 12.34 12.72
N LYS A 136 1.50 13.18 11.85
CA LYS A 136 2.90 13.08 11.40
C LYS A 136 3.23 11.88 10.49
N LEU A 137 2.25 11.09 10.06
CA LEU A 137 2.51 10.00 9.10
C LEU A 137 2.91 10.55 7.73
N ILE A 138 2.17 11.56 7.26
CA ILE A 138 2.36 12.25 5.99
C ILE A 138 3.04 13.58 6.26
N VAL A 139 4.13 13.86 5.53
CA VAL A 139 4.94 15.06 5.75
C VAL A 139 4.57 16.20 4.79
N SER A 140 4.22 15.88 3.55
CA SER A 140 3.82 16.86 2.52
C SER A 140 2.52 16.45 1.87
#